data_AF-A0A0C2SNX2-F1
#
_entry.id   AF-A0A0C2SNX2-F1
#
_cell.length_a   1.000
_cell.length_b   1.000
_cell.length_c   1.000
_cell.angle_alpha   90.00
_cell.angle_beta   90.00
_cell.angle_gamma   90.00
#
_symmetry.space_group_name_H-M   'P 1'
#
loop_
_entity.id
_entity.type
_entity.pdbx_description
1 polymer ?
#
loop_
_entity_poly.entity_id
_entity_poly.type
_entity_poly.pdbx_seq_one_letter_code
_entity_poly.pdbx_strand_id
1 'polypeptide(L)'
;LQKDWSSPVYAFFGLVPDIEYVDGRRSHVFKCLARSCSKTIRRYLDKGDAKSTSNMWKHTRSCYGEDVVAQIAEAKDIKTARKAVKGYIANGTITAAFEQVQEWRL
;
A
#
# COMPACT_ATOMS: atom_id res chain seq x y z
N LEU A 1 -15.51 -4.81 4.03
CA LEU A 1 -14.54 -3.75 4.34
C LEU A 1 -13.07 -4.14 4.16
N GLN A 2 -12.53 -5.27 4.67
CA GLN A 2 -11.15 -5.70 4.34
C GLN A 2 -11.09 -6.63 3.11
N LYS A 3 -12.12 -7.48 2.94
CA LYS A 3 -12.30 -8.36 1.77
C LYS A 3 -12.36 -7.60 0.44
N ASP A 4 -12.69 -6.31 0.49
CA ASP A 4 -12.84 -5.43 -0.68
C ASP A 4 -11.53 -4.68 -1.03
N TRP A 5 -10.43 -4.92 -0.30
CA TRP A 5 -9.13 -4.28 -0.57
C TRP A 5 -8.32 -5.08 -1.58
N SER A 6 -8.81 -5.12 -2.81
CA SER A 6 -8.13 -5.78 -3.92
C SER A 6 -7.05 -4.91 -4.59
N SER A 7 -7.07 -3.58 -4.35
CA SER A 7 -6.11 -2.67 -4.97
C SER A 7 -4.67 -2.93 -4.50
N PRO A 8 -3.67 -2.98 -5.40
CA PRO A 8 -2.28 -3.26 -5.02
C PRO A 8 -1.68 -2.20 -4.09
N VAL A 9 -2.24 -0.98 -4.05
CA VAL A 9 -1.78 0.10 -3.17
C VAL A 9 -1.81 -0.26 -1.69
N TYR A 10 -2.68 -1.19 -1.26
CA TYR A 10 -2.72 -1.65 0.13
C TYR A 10 -1.47 -2.47 0.52
N ALA A 11 -0.64 -2.90 -0.43
CA ALA A 11 0.60 -3.62 -0.15
C ALA A 11 1.65 -2.72 0.52
N PHE A 12 1.59 -1.41 0.29
CA PHE A 12 2.52 -0.42 0.85
C PHE A 12 2.20 -0.02 2.29
N PHE A 13 1.10 -0.52 2.85
CA PHE A 13 0.61 -0.16 4.17
C PHE A 13 0.42 -1.39 5.05
N GLY A 14 0.32 -1.15 6.36
CA GLY A 14 -0.01 -2.20 7.33
C GLY A 14 -1.29 -2.96 6.95
N LEU A 15 -1.24 -4.29 7.10
CA LEU A 15 -2.36 -5.21 6.83
C LEU A 15 -3.62 -4.88 7.64
N VAL A 16 -3.41 -4.58 8.91
CA VAL A 16 -4.45 -4.21 9.86
C VAL A 16 -4.32 -2.71 10.07
N PRO A 17 -5.23 -1.89 9.52
CA PRO A 17 -5.26 -0.49 9.85
C PRO A 17 -5.78 -0.30 11.26
N ASP A 18 -5.32 0.76 11.90
CA ASP A 18 -5.90 1.20 13.16
C ASP A 18 -7.31 1.76 12.91
N ILE A 19 -8.15 1.71 13.93
CA ILE A 19 -9.49 2.30 13.90
C ILE A 19 -9.47 3.53 14.78
N GLU A 20 -9.76 4.69 14.19
CA GLU A 20 -9.86 5.96 14.91
C GLU A 20 -11.26 6.54 14.80
N TYR A 21 -11.66 7.26 15.85
CA TYR A 21 -12.86 8.09 15.88
C TYR A 21 -12.44 9.56 15.94
N VAL A 22 -12.81 10.33 14.93
CA VAL A 22 -12.50 11.76 14.83
C VAL A 22 -13.81 12.50 14.68
N ASP A 23 -14.15 13.35 15.64
CA ASP A 23 -15.44 14.07 15.69
C ASP A 23 -16.65 13.12 15.57
N GLY A 24 -16.58 11.96 16.24
CA GLY A 24 -17.61 10.93 16.19
C GLY A 24 -17.63 10.09 14.89
N ARG A 25 -16.76 10.37 13.91
CA ARG A 25 -16.68 9.64 12.64
C ARG A 25 -15.64 8.54 12.70
N ARG A 26 -16.04 7.33 12.36
CA ARG A 26 -15.14 6.17 12.29
C ARG A 26 -14.27 6.23 11.03
N SER A 27 -12.97 5.98 11.21
CA SER A 27 -12.00 5.95 10.12
C SER A 27 -11.03 4.76 10.28
N HIS A 28 -10.50 4.30 9.15
CA HIS A 28 -9.34 3.42 9.11
C HIS A 28 -8.07 4.26 8.90
N VAL A 29 -7.02 3.92 9.65
CA VAL A 29 -5.73 4.58 9.55
C VAL A 29 -4.68 3.60 9.07
N PHE A 30 -4.15 3.87 7.87
CA PHE A 30 -3.18 3.03 7.20
C PHE A 30 -1.78 3.60 7.42
N LYS A 31 -0.92 2.85 8.11
CA LYS A 31 0.49 3.22 8.31
C LYS A 31 1.35 2.79 7.12
N CYS A 32 2.16 3.71 6.60
CA CYS A 32 3.14 3.42 5.55
C CYS A 32 4.22 2.45 6.07
N LEU A 33 4.68 1.52 5.22
CA LEU A 33 5.69 0.52 5.57
C LEU A 33 7.13 0.95 5.25
N ALA A 34 7.36 2.09 4.59
CA ALA A 34 8.70 2.54 4.26
C ALA A 34 9.51 2.85 5.53
N ARG A 35 10.78 2.41 5.58
CA ARG A 35 11.63 2.45 6.81
C ARG A 35 11.75 3.84 7.43
N SER A 36 11.85 4.88 6.61
CA SER A 36 12.01 6.28 7.04
C SER A 36 10.70 7.09 7.02
N CYS A 37 9.56 6.44 6.76
CA CYS A 37 8.28 7.13 6.65
C CYS A 37 7.39 6.87 7.86
N SER A 38 6.95 7.94 8.51
CA SER A 38 5.97 7.90 9.62
C SER A 38 4.56 8.30 9.20
N LYS A 39 4.32 8.56 7.90
CA LYS A 39 3.01 9.01 7.41
C LYS A 39 1.94 7.93 7.61
N THR A 40 0.79 8.38 8.06
CA THR A 40 -0.45 7.60 8.08
C THR A 40 -1.46 8.21 7.13
N ILE A 41 -2.27 7.36 6.49
CA ILE A 41 -3.36 7.77 5.62
C ILE A 41 -4.67 7.41 6.30
N ARG A 42 -5.45 8.43 6.66
CA ARG A 42 -6.79 8.28 7.23
C ARG A 42 -7.82 8.14 6.11
N ARG A 43 -8.74 7.20 6.27
CA ARG A 43 -9.89 7.01 5.41
C ARG A 43 -11.16 6.87 6.23
N TYR A 44 -12.04 7.85 6.10
CA TYR A 44 -13.34 7.83 6.76
C TYR A 44 -14.26 6.76 6.14
N LEU A 45 -15.11 6.15 6.96
CA LEU A 45 -16.01 5.06 6.55
C LEU A 45 -17.46 5.51 6.36
N ASP A 46 -17.76 6.77 6.66
CA ASP A 46 -19.10 7.36 6.70
C ASP A 46 -19.54 7.96 5.36
N LYS A 47 -18.62 8.13 4.40
CA LYS A 47 -18.87 8.76 3.09
C LYS A 47 -18.77 7.78 1.93
N GLY A 48 -19.42 8.12 0.82
CA GLY A 48 -19.46 7.29 -0.40
C GLY A 48 -18.08 7.04 -1.04
N ASP A 49 -17.10 7.89 -0.75
CA ASP A 49 -15.71 7.75 -1.17
C ASP A 49 -14.86 6.89 -0.20
N ALA A 50 -15.48 6.18 0.75
CA ALA A 50 -14.81 5.26 1.68
C ALA A 50 -14.01 4.13 1.00
N LYS A 51 -14.14 3.95 -0.32
CA LYS A 51 -13.35 3.01 -1.14
C LYS A 51 -12.24 3.67 -1.95
N SER A 52 -12.18 5.01 -1.98
CA SER A 52 -11.16 5.74 -2.73
C SER A 52 -9.77 5.51 -2.15
N THR A 53 -8.79 5.33 -3.05
CA THR A 53 -7.37 5.10 -2.71
C THR A 53 -6.44 6.15 -3.31
N SER A 54 -6.99 7.23 -3.87
CA SER A 54 -6.19 8.25 -4.57
C SER A 54 -5.12 8.88 -3.66
N ASN A 55 -5.45 9.16 -2.40
CA ASN A 55 -4.50 9.69 -1.41
C ASN A 55 -3.38 8.68 -1.08
N MET A 56 -3.69 7.39 -1.04
CA MET A 56 -2.73 6.31 -0.84
C MET A 56 -1.75 6.25 -2.01
N TRP A 57 -2.23 6.29 -3.25
CA TRP A 57 -1.39 6.30 -4.45
C TRP A 57 -0.48 7.53 -4.53
N LYS A 58 -1.02 8.72 -4.24
CA LYS A 58 -0.21 9.95 -4.19
C LYS A 58 0.93 9.81 -3.19
N HIS A 59 0.62 9.31 -2.00
CA HIS A 59 1.64 9.08 -0.97
C HIS A 59 2.68 8.05 -1.42
N THR A 60 2.26 6.87 -1.89
CA THR A 60 3.19 5.79 -2.25
C THR A 60 4.14 6.21 -3.36
N ARG A 61 3.66 6.89 -4.41
CA ARG A 61 4.51 7.43 -5.49
C ARG A 61 5.58 8.38 -4.96
N SER A 62 5.19 9.32 -4.09
CA SER A 62 6.14 10.24 -3.47
C SER A 62 7.13 9.55 -2.52
N CYS A 63 6.72 8.44 -1.88
CA CYS A 63 7.48 7.80 -0.82
C CYS A 63 8.43 6.71 -1.32
N TYR A 64 8.03 5.98 -2.37
CA TYR A 64 8.77 4.85 -2.93
C TYR A 64 9.35 5.15 -4.31
N GLY A 65 8.89 6.22 -4.97
CA GLY A 65 9.22 6.54 -6.35
C GLY A 65 8.21 5.96 -7.34
N GLU A 66 7.99 6.66 -8.46
CA GLU A 66 6.99 6.26 -9.48
C GLU A 66 7.28 4.87 -10.04
N ASP A 67 8.54 4.58 -10.40
CA ASP A 67 8.93 3.32 -11.03
C ASP A 67 8.70 2.11 -10.11
N VAL A 68 9.10 2.21 -8.83
CA VAL A 68 8.88 1.16 -7.83
C VAL A 68 7.39 0.88 -7.68
N VAL A 69 6.60 1.94 -7.63
CA VAL A 69 5.15 1.85 -7.41
C VAL A 69 4.43 1.28 -8.62
N ALA A 70 4.75 1.73 -9.83
CA ALA A 70 4.20 1.20 -11.07
C ALA A 70 4.47 -0.30 -11.20
N GLN A 71 5.67 -0.76 -10.87
CA GLN A 71 6.04 -2.17 -11.02
C GLN A 71 5.35 -3.08 -10.00
N ILE A 72 5.27 -2.65 -8.74
CA ILE A 72 4.52 -3.39 -7.70
C ILE A 72 3.01 -3.41 -8.03
N ALA A 73 2.51 -2.38 -8.72
CA ALA A 73 1.11 -2.33 -9.15
C ALA A 73 0.75 -3.40 -10.20
N GLU A 74 1.73 -3.87 -10.97
CA GLU A 74 1.58 -4.95 -11.97
C GLU A 74 1.43 -6.34 -11.33
N ALA A 75 1.57 -6.46 -10.02
CA ALA A 75 1.41 -7.74 -9.33
C ALA A 75 -0.01 -8.31 -9.54
N LYS A 76 -0.07 -9.59 -9.93
CA LYS A 76 -1.33 -10.30 -10.23
C LYS A 76 -2.34 -10.33 -9.07
N ASP A 77 -1.85 -10.21 -7.83
CA ASP A 77 -2.67 -10.23 -6.62
C ASP A 77 -1.99 -9.49 -5.46
N ILE A 78 -2.78 -9.17 -4.43
CA ILE A 78 -2.33 -8.41 -3.27
C ILE A 78 -1.26 -9.13 -2.43
N LYS A 79 -1.22 -10.46 -2.42
CA LYS A 79 -0.19 -11.22 -1.70
C LYS A 79 1.16 -11.08 -2.41
N THR A 80 1.14 -11.17 -3.73
CA THR A 80 2.31 -10.94 -4.58
C THR A 80 2.85 -9.52 -4.41
N ALA A 81 1.97 -8.50 -4.47
CA ALA A 81 2.34 -7.11 -4.23
C ALA A 81 3.00 -6.92 -2.85
N ARG A 82 2.45 -7.53 -1.79
CA ARG A 82 3.01 -7.48 -0.43
C ARG A 82 4.39 -8.12 -0.33
N LYS A 83 4.60 -9.25 -1.00
CA LYS A 83 5.91 -9.92 -1.05
C LYS A 83 6.95 -8.99 -1.67
N ALA A 84 6.62 -8.35 -2.80
CA ALA A 84 7.48 -7.40 -3.48
C ALA A 84 7.82 -6.17 -2.61
N VAL A 85 6.81 -5.56 -1.96
CA VAL A 85 7.04 -4.45 -1.01
C VAL A 85 7.97 -4.87 0.13
N LYS A 86 7.78 -6.05 0.71
CA LYS A 86 8.65 -6.55 1.79
C LYS A 86 10.09 -6.76 1.32
N GLY A 87 10.28 -7.32 0.12
CA GLY A 87 11.60 -7.46 -0.50
C GLY A 87 12.29 -6.12 -0.73
N TYR A 88 11.55 -5.14 -1.25
CA TYR A 88 12.04 -3.77 -1.43
C TYR A 88 12.45 -3.13 -0.10
N ILE A 89 11.62 -3.23 0.94
CA ILE A 89 11.92 -2.65 2.27
C ILE A 89 13.18 -3.27 2.89
N ALA A 90 13.38 -4.58 2.71
CA ALA A 90 14.53 -5.29 3.26
C ALA A 90 15.85 -4.86 2.59
N ASN A 91 15.86 -4.81 1.26
CA ASN A 91 17.08 -4.70 0.47
C ASN A 91 17.34 -3.31 -0.12
N GLY A 92 16.32 -2.44 -0.15
CA GLY A 92 16.41 -1.06 -0.65
C GLY A 92 16.62 -0.93 -2.16
N THR A 93 16.80 -2.02 -2.90
CA THR A 93 17.02 -1.99 -4.34
C THR A 93 15.76 -2.34 -5.10
N ILE A 94 15.57 -1.66 -6.23
CA ILE A 94 14.48 -1.98 -7.14
C ILE A 94 14.69 -3.40 -7.72
N THR A 95 15.94 -3.82 -7.94
CA THR A 95 16.30 -5.18 -8.41
C THR A 95 15.75 -6.29 -7.53
N ALA A 96 15.79 -6.13 -6.20
CA ALA A 96 15.21 -7.11 -5.29
C ALA A 96 13.68 -7.19 -5.37
N ALA A 97 13.02 -6.07 -5.70
CA ALA A 97 11.59 -6.10 -6.03
C ALA A 97 11.36 -6.74 -7.42
N PHE A 98 12.28 -6.51 -8.37
CA PHE A 98 12.19 -7.00 -9.74
C PHE A 98 12.39 -8.51 -9.90
N GLU A 99 13.42 -9.10 -9.28
CA GLU A 99 13.65 -10.56 -9.30
C GLU A 99 12.41 -11.31 -8.78
N GLN A 100 11.78 -10.76 -7.75
CA GLN A 100 10.57 -11.35 -7.17
C GLN A 100 9.29 -11.10 -7.97
N VAL A 101 9.26 -10.19 -8.94
CA VAL A 101 8.09 -9.96 -9.81
C VAL A 101 8.26 -10.69 -11.14
N GLN A 102 9.47 -10.74 -11.70
CA GLN A 102 9.76 -11.46 -12.94
C GLN A 102 9.60 -12.97 -12.83
N GLU A 103 9.93 -13.59 -11.68
CA GLU A 103 9.72 -15.03 -11.46
C GLU A 103 8.23 -15.45 -11.57
N TRP A 104 7.28 -14.50 -11.54
CA TRP A 104 5.85 -14.79 -11.73
C TRP A 104 5.30 -14.47 -13.12
N ARG A 105 6.11 -13.83 -13.99
CA ARG A 105 5.71 -13.47 -15.37
C ARG A 105 6.08 -14.54 -16.40
N LEU A 106 6.83 -15.57 -15.99
CA LEU A 106 7.12 -16.78 -16.76
C LEU A 106 6.25 -17.95 -16.26
#